data_AF-A0A3N4VMU6-F1
#
_entry.id   AF-A0A3N4VMU6-F1
#
_cell.length_a   1.000
_cell.length_b   1.000
_cell.length_c   1.000
_cell.angle_alpha   90.00
_cell.angle_beta   90.00
_cell.angle_gamma   90.00
#
_symmetry.space_group_name_H-M   'P 1'
#
loop_
_entity.id
_entity.type
_entity.pdbx_description
1 polymer ?
#
loop_
_entity_poly.entity_id
_entity_poly.type
_entity_poly.pdbx_seq_one_letter_code
_entity_poly.pdbx_strand_id
1 'polypeptide(L)'
;MLTRLKFFLDKNQRLKKFVLFFYENTIGKYNFYKENKNFKKYNEQTLQSLDKVFKELKCDYWLDFGTLLGAVRENNFIEHDCDIDVGMWLTDYSTQLHSIFEKYGFKKIRDIKIDNGQYGLELTYQINNINVDIFFYTKIDDNYAYYHDFIPENGMSRIGTIQKLGGLVVREISLPISSIGSISFKNENYPIPEPVVDHLIGRYGEGYKVKDSNWSITKGNQDSVKILSDKVGVISYY
;
A
#
# COMPACT_ATOMS: atom_id res chain seq x y z
N MET A 1 -30.12 -1.11 -7.98
CA MET A 1 -30.55 -0.74 -6.61
C MET A 1 -29.49 0.09 -5.89
N LEU A 2 -28.23 -0.39 -5.80
CA LEU A 2 -27.09 0.35 -5.22
C LEU A 2 -26.84 1.74 -5.85
N THR A 3 -26.96 1.88 -7.17
CA THR A 3 -26.78 3.15 -7.89
C THR A 3 -27.83 4.22 -7.55
N ARG A 4 -29.09 3.82 -7.32
CA ARG A 4 -30.17 4.74 -6.91
C ARG A 4 -30.03 5.18 -5.45
N LEU A 5 -29.65 4.24 -4.57
CA LEU A 5 -29.38 4.52 -3.16
C LEU A 5 -28.21 5.49 -3.01
N LYS A 6 -27.15 5.30 -3.80
CA LYS A 6 -25.96 6.16 -3.80
C LYS A 6 -26.25 7.58 -4.30
N PHE A 7 -26.98 7.70 -5.41
CA PHE A 7 -27.44 9.00 -5.92
C PHE A 7 -28.30 9.77 -4.90
N PHE A 8 -29.16 9.06 -4.15
CA PHE A 8 -29.97 9.65 -3.09
C PHE A 8 -29.14 10.12 -1.89
N LEU A 9 -28.14 9.34 -1.47
CA LEU A 9 -27.22 9.70 -0.39
C LEU A 9 -26.33 10.89 -0.77
N ASP A 10 -25.83 10.96 -2.01
CA ASP A 10 -25.00 12.07 -2.46
C ASP A 10 -25.76 13.41 -2.52
N LYS A 11 -27.08 13.39 -2.76
CA LYS A 11 -27.95 14.58 -2.66
C LYS A 11 -28.28 15.01 -1.24
N ASN A 12 -28.09 14.16 -0.23
CA ASN A 12 -28.41 14.46 1.15
C ASN A 12 -27.22 14.19 2.07
N GLN A 13 -26.35 15.19 2.22
CA GLN A 13 -25.12 15.07 3.00
C GLN A 13 -25.36 14.68 4.48
N ARG A 14 -26.46 15.09 5.09
CA ARG A 14 -26.78 14.72 6.48
C ARG A 14 -27.14 13.23 6.60
N LEU A 15 -27.99 12.74 5.69
CA LEU A 15 -28.34 11.32 5.65
C LEU A 15 -27.12 10.45 5.31
N LYS A 16 -26.28 10.89 4.37
CA LYS A 16 -25.01 10.24 4.06
C LYS A 16 -24.08 10.15 5.27
N LYS A 17 -23.91 11.25 6.02
CA LYS A 17 -23.14 11.25 7.28
C LYS A 17 -23.71 10.27 8.31
N PHE A 18 -25.03 10.21 8.43
CA PHE A 18 -25.70 9.29 9.35
C PHE A 18 -25.48 7.82 8.95
N VAL A 19 -25.67 7.47 7.68
CA VAL A 19 -25.43 6.10 7.19
C VAL A 19 -23.95 5.69 7.33
N LEU A 20 -23.01 6.59 7.01
CA LEU A 20 -21.58 6.36 7.21
C LEU A 20 -21.26 6.15 8.69
N PHE A 21 -21.81 6.99 9.57
CA PHE A 21 -21.64 6.85 11.02
C PHE A 21 -22.08 5.46 11.52
N PHE A 22 -23.26 4.98 11.11
CA PHE A 22 -23.71 3.65 11.52
C PHE A 22 -22.85 2.54 10.92
N TYR A 23 -22.48 2.62 9.64
CA TYR A 23 -21.61 1.63 9.00
C TYR A 23 -20.25 1.55 9.71
N GLU A 24 -19.59 2.68 9.89
CA GLU A 24 -18.31 2.79 10.59
C GLU A 24 -18.40 2.28 12.03
N ASN A 25 -19.51 2.56 12.74
CA ASN A 25 -19.69 2.14 14.13
C ASN A 25 -20.25 0.72 14.33
N THR A 26 -20.58 0.00 13.25
CA THR A 26 -21.13 -1.37 13.34
C THR A 26 -20.36 -2.33 12.43
N ILE A 27 -20.79 -2.47 11.18
CA ILE A 27 -20.30 -3.44 10.19
C ILE A 27 -18.83 -3.17 9.84
N GLY A 28 -18.44 -1.91 9.65
CA GLY A 28 -17.07 -1.51 9.36
C GLY A 28 -16.12 -1.91 10.48
N LYS A 29 -16.45 -1.56 11.73
CA LYS A 29 -15.70 -2.01 12.91
C LYS A 29 -15.61 -3.53 13.00
N TYR A 30 -16.73 -4.24 12.81
CA TYR A 30 -16.74 -5.70 12.85
C TYR A 30 -15.82 -6.33 11.79
N ASN A 31 -15.89 -5.85 10.55
CA ASN A 31 -15.04 -6.31 9.45
C ASN A 31 -13.56 -6.03 9.76
N PHE A 32 -13.24 -4.83 10.23
CA PHE A 32 -11.89 -4.48 10.66
C PHE A 32 -11.36 -5.42 11.75
N TYR A 33 -12.12 -5.66 12.83
CA TYR A 33 -11.69 -6.58 13.89
C TYR A 33 -11.50 -8.01 13.38
N LYS A 34 -12.34 -8.46 12.44
CA LYS A 34 -12.21 -9.76 11.81
C LYS A 34 -10.94 -9.85 10.96
N GLU A 35 -10.66 -8.83 10.15
CA GLU A 35 -9.46 -8.73 9.32
C GLU A 35 -8.21 -8.66 10.19
N ASN A 36 -8.16 -7.80 11.20
CA ASN A 36 -7.02 -7.67 12.11
C ASN A 36 -6.77 -8.96 12.91
N LYS A 37 -7.82 -9.63 13.38
CA LYS A 37 -7.69 -10.94 14.04
C LYS A 37 -7.11 -12.00 13.11
N ASN A 38 -7.54 -11.99 11.84
CA ASN A 38 -7.02 -12.88 10.82
C ASN A 38 -5.56 -12.56 10.49
N PHE A 39 -5.24 -11.28 10.35
CA PHE A 39 -3.88 -10.78 10.14
C PHE A 39 -2.94 -11.24 11.25
N LYS A 40 -3.27 -10.98 12.52
CA LYS A 40 -2.48 -11.45 13.68
C LYS A 40 -2.26 -12.96 13.72
N LYS A 41 -3.17 -13.74 13.13
CA LYS A 41 -3.07 -15.20 13.08
C LYS A 41 -2.11 -15.69 11.98
N TYR A 42 -2.06 -15.01 10.83
CA TYR A 42 -1.35 -15.50 9.64
C TYR A 42 -0.30 -14.53 9.07
N ASN A 43 -0.02 -13.39 9.70
CA ASN A 43 0.93 -12.39 9.21
C ASN A 43 2.34 -12.97 8.99
N GLU A 44 2.89 -13.69 9.97
CA GLU A 44 4.22 -14.32 9.88
C GLU A 44 4.27 -15.35 8.75
N GLN A 45 3.27 -16.25 8.67
CA GLN A 45 3.18 -17.24 7.60
C GLN A 45 3.04 -16.59 6.21
N THR A 46 2.29 -15.49 6.13
CA THR A 46 2.09 -14.75 4.88
C THR A 46 3.40 -14.10 4.43
N LEU A 47 4.12 -13.44 5.34
CA LEU A 47 5.41 -12.83 5.03
C LEU A 47 6.47 -13.87 4.65
N GLN A 48 6.53 -15.01 5.33
CA GLN A 48 7.41 -16.13 4.96
C GLN A 48 7.05 -16.73 3.59
N SER A 49 5.77 -16.78 3.24
CA SER A 49 5.33 -17.26 1.93
C SER A 49 5.70 -16.27 0.82
N LEU A 50 5.57 -14.97 1.10
CA LEU A 50 5.97 -13.88 0.21
C LEU A 50 7.49 -13.88 -0.04
N ASP A 51 8.30 -14.07 1.01
CA ASP A 51 9.76 -14.17 0.89
C ASP A 51 10.17 -15.35 -0.02
N LYS A 52 9.51 -16.51 0.10
CA LYS A 52 9.75 -17.65 -0.81
C LYS A 52 9.43 -17.32 -2.27
N VAL A 53 8.38 -16.53 -2.52
CA VAL A 53 8.03 -16.07 -3.87
C VAL A 53 9.13 -15.23 -4.47
N PHE A 54 9.64 -14.23 -3.73
CA PHE A 54 10.72 -13.37 -4.23
C PHE A 54 12.04 -14.12 -4.41
N LYS A 55 12.35 -15.06 -3.51
CA LYS A 55 13.51 -15.97 -3.67
C LYS A 55 13.42 -16.84 -4.93
N GLU A 56 12.24 -17.35 -5.27
CA GLU A 56 12.03 -18.11 -6.51
C GLU A 56 12.14 -17.22 -7.76
N LEU A 57 11.59 -16.00 -7.70
CA LEU A 57 11.69 -15.00 -8.76
C LEU A 57 13.13 -14.51 -8.98
N LYS A 58 13.98 -14.61 -7.95
CA LYS A 58 15.32 -14.00 -7.91
C LYS A 58 15.27 -12.48 -8.15
N CYS A 59 14.25 -11.85 -7.57
CA CYS A 59 14.06 -10.41 -7.61
C CYS A 59 14.32 -9.82 -6.23
N ASP A 60 14.89 -8.63 -6.23
CA ASP A 60 15.03 -7.85 -5.02
C ASP A 60 13.66 -7.28 -4.60
N TYR A 61 13.41 -7.32 -3.30
CA TYR A 61 12.27 -6.66 -2.66
C TYR A 61 12.72 -6.13 -1.31
N TRP A 62 11.87 -5.36 -0.63
CA TRP A 62 12.10 -4.95 0.76
C TRP A 62 10.78 -4.78 1.51
N LEU A 63 10.82 -4.89 2.84
CA LEU A 63 9.71 -4.45 3.67
C LEU A 63 9.51 -2.95 3.48
N ASP A 64 8.26 -2.52 3.33
CA ASP A 64 7.94 -1.11 3.10
C ASP A 64 6.78 -0.65 4.01
N PHE A 65 6.46 0.63 3.98
CA PHE A 65 5.35 1.29 4.68
C PHE A 65 5.07 0.75 6.09
N GLY A 66 3.85 0.29 6.37
CA GLY A 66 3.42 -0.15 7.70
C GLY A 66 4.21 -1.34 8.20
N THR A 67 4.57 -2.25 7.29
CA THR A 67 5.36 -3.43 7.60
C THR A 67 6.79 -3.08 8.03
N LEU A 68 7.48 -2.21 7.29
CA LEU A 68 8.80 -1.70 7.66
C LEU A 68 8.75 -0.87 8.95
N LEU A 69 7.78 0.04 9.05
CA LEU A 69 7.60 0.89 10.21
C LEU A 69 7.38 0.06 11.48
N GLY A 70 6.53 -0.98 11.40
CA GLY A 70 6.33 -1.92 12.49
C GLY A 70 7.62 -2.64 12.88
N ALA A 71 8.32 -3.22 11.90
CA ALA A 71 9.58 -3.94 12.14
C ALA A 71 10.62 -3.07 12.84
N VAL A 72 10.78 -1.80 12.42
CA VAL A 72 11.77 -0.87 12.99
C VAL A 72 11.32 -0.27 14.33
N ARG A 73 10.06 0.15 14.44
CA ARG A 73 9.58 0.93 15.61
C ARG A 73 9.07 0.04 16.73
N GLU A 74 8.37 -1.04 16.41
CA GLU A 74 7.64 -1.87 17.37
C GLU A 74 8.30 -3.23 17.56
N ASN A 75 9.30 -3.56 16.75
CA ASN A 75 9.88 -4.90 16.63
C ASN A 75 8.79 -5.98 16.42
N ASN A 76 7.68 -5.57 15.79
CA ASN A 76 6.48 -6.36 15.54
C ASN A 76 5.65 -5.69 14.43
N PHE A 77 4.67 -6.38 13.86
CA PHE A 77 3.68 -5.71 13.02
C PHE A 77 2.91 -4.66 13.85
N ILE A 78 2.46 -3.57 13.21
CA ILE A 78 1.66 -2.55 13.90
C ILE A 78 0.34 -3.19 14.33
N GLU A 79 -0.06 -2.95 15.58
CA GLU A 79 -1.19 -3.63 16.25
C GLU A 79 -2.52 -3.57 15.49
N HIS A 80 -2.72 -2.51 14.70
CA HIS A 80 -3.95 -2.23 13.95
C HIS A 80 -3.82 -2.44 12.43
N ASP A 81 -2.69 -2.97 11.94
CA ASP A 81 -2.53 -3.31 10.52
C ASP A 81 -3.31 -4.59 10.16
N CYS A 82 -3.60 -4.74 8.88
CA CYS A 82 -4.34 -5.87 8.32
C CYS A 82 -3.69 -6.47 7.05
N ASP A 83 -2.56 -5.91 6.63
CA ASP A 83 -1.89 -6.11 5.34
C ASP A 83 -0.37 -6.18 5.51
N ILE A 84 0.30 -6.62 4.45
CA ILE A 84 1.75 -6.59 4.32
C ILE A 84 2.10 -5.69 3.15
N ASP A 85 3.02 -4.76 3.40
CA ASP A 85 3.52 -3.81 2.43
C ASP A 85 4.97 -4.15 2.08
N VAL A 86 5.26 -4.24 0.78
CA VAL A 86 6.62 -4.42 0.28
C VAL A 86 6.91 -3.51 -0.91
N GLY A 87 8.19 -3.15 -1.06
CA GLY A 87 8.70 -2.45 -2.22
C GLY A 87 9.45 -3.41 -3.15
N MET A 88 9.44 -3.09 -4.44
CA MET A 88 10.18 -3.81 -5.49
C MET A 88 10.60 -2.82 -6.59
N TRP A 89 11.70 -3.10 -7.30
CA TRP A 89 12.07 -2.30 -8.47
C TRP A 89 11.11 -2.53 -9.64
N LEU A 90 10.67 -1.44 -10.29
CA LEU A 90 9.83 -1.50 -11.48
C LEU A 90 10.52 -2.22 -12.65
N THR A 91 11.85 -2.11 -12.75
CA THR A 91 12.65 -2.81 -13.76
C THR A 91 12.60 -4.33 -13.63
N ASP A 92 12.32 -4.84 -12.43
CA ASP A 92 12.25 -6.28 -12.17
C ASP A 92 10.82 -6.83 -12.37
N TYR A 93 9.85 -5.96 -12.68
CA TYR A 93 8.50 -6.40 -13.00
C TYR A 93 8.53 -7.32 -14.24
N SER A 94 8.01 -8.53 -14.07
CA SER A 94 7.88 -9.50 -15.15
C SER A 94 6.52 -10.18 -15.12
N THR A 95 6.09 -10.71 -16.26
CA THR A 95 4.84 -11.48 -16.34
C THR A 95 4.90 -12.78 -15.55
N GLN A 96 6.10 -13.30 -15.26
CA GLN A 96 6.31 -14.50 -14.43
C GLN A 96 5.88 -14.28 -12.97
N LEU A 97 5.92 -13.03 -12.49
CA LEU A 97 5.50 -12.65 -11.14
C LEU A 97 4.11 -13.22 -10.83
N HIS A 98 3.12 -13.01 -11.70
CA HIS A 98 1.76 -13.53 -11.49
C HIS A 98 1.73 -15.04 -11.30
N SER A 99 2.41 -15.78 -12.18
CA SER A 99 2.41 -17.24 -12.14
C SER A 99 3.07 -17.82 -10.88
N ILE A 100 4.13 -17.17 -10.38
CA ILE A 100 4.82 -17.61 -9.15
C ILE A 100 3.99 -17.23 -7.92
N PHE A 101 3.40 -16.04 -7.87
CA PHE A 101 2.45 -15.68 -6.80
C PHE A 101 1.30 -16.71 -6.73
N GLU A 102 0.68 -17.05 -7.86
CA GLU A 102 -0.40 -18.05 -7.94
C GLU A 102 0.07 -19.44 -7.47
N LYS A 103 1.27 -19.88 -7.86
CA LYS A 103 1.89 -21.14 -7.41
C LYS A 103 1.97 -21.22 -5.88
N TYR A 104 2.24 -20.10 -5.21
CA TYR A 104 2.30 -20.01 -3.75
C TYR A 104 0.93 -19.72 -3.09
N GLY A 105 -0.16 -19.71 -3.86
CA GLY A 105 -1.52 -19.55 -3.36
C GLY A 105 -1.98 -18.10 -3.23
N PHE A 106 -1.21 -17.14 -3.73
CA PHE A 106 -1.62 -15.73 -3.77
C PHE A 106 -2.55 -15.48 -4.96
N LYS A 107 -3.72 -14.89 -4.69
CA LYS A 107 -4.62 -14.42 -5.74
C LYS A 107 -4.39 -12.94 -5.99
N LYS A 108 -4.15 -12.51 -7.23
CA LYS A 108 -4.18 -11.09 -7.59
C LYS A 108 -5.62 -10.57 -7.44
N ILE A 109 -5.81 -9.47 -6.71
CA ILE A 109 -7.14 -8.87 -6.49
C ILE A 109 -7.25 -7.45 -7.02
N ARG A 110 -6.13 -6.75 -7.21
CA ARG A 110 -6.11 -5.36 -7.68
C ARG A 110 -4.79 -5.02 -8.36
N ASP A 111 -4.86 -4.09 -9.31
CA ASP A 111 -3.71 -3.28 -9.69
C ASP A 111 -4.08 -1.81 -9.85
N ILE A 112 -3.07 -0.93 -9.75
CA ILE A 112 -3.16 0.45 -10.21
C ILE A 112 -1.97 0.69 -11.13
N LYS A 113 -2.24 1.23 -12.32
CA LYS A 113 -1.25 1.43 -13.38
C LYS A 113 -1.21 2.88 -13.84
N ILE A 114 -0.01 3.38 -14.08
CA ILE A 114 0.25 4.63 -14.78
C ILE A 114 0.95 4.25 -16.10
N ASP A 115 0.45 4.76 -17.22
CA ASP A 115 0.95 4.44 -18.56
C ASP A 115 1.08 2.93 -18.80
N ASN A 116 0.00 2.19 -18.53
CA ASN A 116 -0.05 0.72 -18.62
C ASN A 116 0.98 -0.02 -17.73
N GLY A 117 1.48 0.64 -16.68
CA GLY A 117 2.46 0.10 -15.75
C GLY A 117 3.91 0.42 -16.12
N GLN A 118 4.15 1.18 -17.20
CA GLN A 118 5.50 1.56 -17.61
C GLN A 118 6.09 2.67 -16.75
N TYR A 119 5.26 3.60 -16.29
CA TYR A 119 5.71 4.72 -15.46
C TYR A 119 5.57 4.42 -13.96
N GLY A 120 4.50 3.72 -13.58
CA GLY A 120 4.26 3.33 -12.19
C GLY A 120 3.22 2.24 -12.07
N LEU A 121 3.39 1.41 -11.05
CA LEU A 121 2.62 0.20 -10.82
C LEU A 121 2.45 -0.01 -9.31
N GLU A 122 1.26 -0.47 -8.93
CA GLU A 122 0.98 -1.04 -7.62
C GLU A 122 0.18 -2.32 -7.84
N LEU A 123 0.58 -3.41 -7.19
CA LEU A 123 -0.11 -4.70 -7.26
C LEU A 123 -0.59 -5.10 -5.88
N THR A 124 -1.83 -5.59 -5.79
CA THR A 124 -2.33 -6.23 -4.57
C THR A 124 -2.64 -7.68 -4.83
N TYR A 125 -2.00 -8.54 -4.06
CA TYR A 125 -2.34 -9.96 -3.94
C TYR A 125 -3.04 -10.22 -2.62
N GLN A 126 -3.71 -11.37 -2.53
CA GLN A 126 -4.36 -11.82 -1.31
C GLN A 126 -4.07 -13.29 -1.07
N ILE A 127 -3.76 -13.64 0.18
CA ILE A 127 -3.68 -15.01 0.67
C ILE A 127 -4.28 -15.07 2.07
N ASN A 128 -5.07 -16.09 2.38
CA ASN A 128 -5.74 -16.21 3.69
C ASN A 128 -6.53 -14.96 4.11
N ASN A 129 -7.12 -14.19 3.18
CA ASN A 129 -7.75 -12.88 3.43
C ASN A 129 -6.83 -11.80 4.01
N ILE A 130 -5.52 -11.90 3.79
CA ILE A 130 -4.54 -10.84 4.06
C ILE A 130 -4.11 -10.28 2.72
N ASN A 131 -4.16 -8.96 2.58
CA ASN A 131 -3.64 -8.30 1.39
C ASN A 131 -2.12 -8.15 1.49
N VAL A 132 -1.47 -8.32 0.36
CA VAL A 132 -0.05 -7.99 0.16
C VAL A 132 0.01 -6.94 -0.93
N ASP A 133 0.41 -5.74 -0.57
CA ASP A 133 0.59 -4.62 -1.47
C ASP A 133 2.07 -4.50 -1.86
N ILE A 134 2.32 -4.49 -3.18
CA ILE A 134 3.64 -4.36 -3.78
C ILE A 134 3.70 -2.99 -4.47
N PHE A 135 4.54 -2.11 -3.93
CA PHE A 135 4.78 -0.78 -4.46
C PHE A 135 6.03 -0.80 -5.33
N PHE A 136 5.89 -0.39 -6.59
CA PHE A 136 7.02 -0.41 -7.52
C PHE A 136 7.77 0.93 -7.52
N TYR A 137 9.09 0.82 -7.38
CA TYR A 137 10.02 1.94 -7.33
C TYR A 137 10.86 2.05 -8.59
N THR A 138 11.13 3.29 -8.99
CA THR A 138 12.06 3.62 -10.07
C THR A 138 13.22 4.44 -9.50
N LYS A 139 14.46 4.03 -9.79
CA LYS A 139 15.65 4.75 -9.33
C LYS A 139 15.73 6.13 -9.98
N ILE A 140 16.06 7.13 -9.18
CA ILE A 140 16.43 8.48 -9.62
C ILE A 140 17.94 8.53 -9.81
N ASP A 141 18.67 8.10 -8.77
CA ASP A 141 20.12 8.03 -8.70
C ASP A 141 20.55 6.93 -7.70
N ASP A 142 21.81 6.93 -7.29
CA ASP A 142 22.38 5.95 -6.35
C ASP A 142 21.85 6.06 -4.92
N ASN A 143 21.15 7.14 -4.56
CA ASN A 143 20.68 7.40 -3.20
C ASN A 143 19.16 7.54 -3.10
N TYR A 144 18.46 7.77 -4.21
CA TYR A 144 17.02 8.02 -4.22
C TYR A 144 16.28 7.19 -5.27
N ALA A 145 15.06 6.81 -4.91
CA ALA A 145 14.07 6.27 -5.83
C ALA A 145 12.72 6.94 -5.59
N TYR A 146 11.83 6.86 -6.57
CA TYR A 146 10.43 7.27 -6.39
C TYR A 146 9.48 6.10 -6.57
N TYR A 147 8.36 6.17 -5.87
CA TYR A 147 7.19 5.32 -6.07
C TYR A 147 5.96 6.21 -6.28
N HIS A 148 4.80 5.58 -6.47
CA HIS A 148 3.54 6.30 -6.61
C HIS A 148 2.52 5.86 -5.58
N ASP A 149 1.73 6.82 -5.11
CA ASP A 149 0.48 6.53 -4.45
C ASP A 149 -0.70 7.27 -5.12
N PHE A 150 -1.91 6.91 -4.72
CA PHE A 150 -3.12 7.26 -5.43
C PHE A 150 -4.19 7.78 -4.49
N ILE A 151 -4.60 9.04 -4.70
CA ILE A 151 -5.60 9.71 -3.87
C ILE A 151 -6.83 10.11 -4.70
N PRO A 152 -8.01 10.26 -4.06
CA PRO A 152 -9.12 10.95 -4.72
C PRO A 152 -8.78 12.40 -5.00
N GLU A 153 -9.43 12.99 -5.99
CA GLU A 153 -9.39 14.44 -6.20
C GLU A 153 -9.96 15.16 -4.98
N ASN A 154 -9.41 16.33 -4.66
CA ASN A 154 -9.83 17.10 -3.49
C ASN A 154 -11.34 17.37 -3.51
N GLY A 155 -12.01 17.10 -2.40
CA GLY A 155 -13.46 17.24 -2.26
C GLY A 155 -14.29 16.14 -2.94
N MET A 156 -13.66 15.14 -3.57
CA MET A 156 -14.35 14.03 -4.22
C MET A 156 -14.15 12.70 -3.51
N SER A 157 -15.06 11.76 -3.77
CA SER A 157 -14.86 10.36 -3.36
C SER A 157 -13.92 9.64 -4.33
N ARG A 158 -13.30 8.54 -3.89
CA ARG A 158 -12.51 7.64 -4.75
C ARG A 158 -13.28 7.24 -6.02
N ILE A 159 -14.54 6.83 -5.86
CA ILE A 159 -15.38 6.41 -7.00
C ILE A 159 -15.74 7.60 -7.90
N GLY A 160 -16.05 8.77 -7.33
CA GLY A 160 -16.30 9.98 -8.11
C GLY A 160 -15.07 10.40 -8.93
N THR A 161 -13.87 10.26 -8.35
CA THR A 161 -12.60 10.52 -9.03
C THR A 161 -12.40 9.59 -10.20
N ILE A 162 -12.60 8.28 -9.98
CA ILE A 162 -12.50 7.27 -11.05
C ILE A 162 -13.50 7.56 -12.19
N GLN A 163 -14.73 7.95 -11.86
CA GLN A 163 -15.74 8.29 -12.87
C GLN A 163 -15.40 9.56 -13.67
N LYS A 164 -14.76 10.55 -13.03
CA LYS A 164 -14.38 11.82 -13.66
C LYS A 164 -13.12 11.69 -14.51
N LEU A 165 -12.08 11.03 -13.99
CA LEU A 165 -10.73 11.02 -14.56
C LEU A 165 -10.38 9.72 -15.27
N GLY A 166 -11.20 8.67 -15.16
CA GLY A 166 -10.83 7.31 -15.59
C GLY A 166 -9.88 6.59 -14.62
N GLY A 167 -9.60 7.18 -13.45
CA GLY A 167 -8.74 6.60 -12.42
C GLY A 167 -8.54 7.56 -11.24
N LEU A 168 -7.40 7.47 -10.56
CA LEU A 168 -7.08 8.27 -9.37
C LEU A 168 -6.00 9.31 -9.64
N VAL A 169 -5.97 10.34 -8.80
CA VAL A 169 -4.90 11.35 -8.83
C VAL A 169 -3.61 10.68 -8.41
N VAL A 170 -2.58 10.85 -9.22
CA VAL A 170 -1.26 10.27 -9.01
C VAL A 170 -0.40 11.23 -8.20
N ARG A 171 0.24 10.69 -7.16
CA ARG A 171 1.35 11.36 -6.49
C ARG A 171 2.62 10.56 -6.71
N GLU A 172 3.70 11.25 -7.07
CA GLU A 172 5.06 10.74 -7.12
C GLU A 172 5.77 11.18 -5.83
N ILE A 173 6.41 10.24 -5.15
CA ILE A 173 7.08 10.49 -3.88
C ILE A 173 8.48 9.91 -3.96
N SER A 174 9.49 10.76 -3.77
CA SER A 174 10.88 10.33 -3.72
C SER A 174 11.29 9.99 -2.29
N LEU A 175 11.94 8.84 -2.09
CA LEU A 175 12.44 8.36 -0.80
C LEU A 175 13.94 8.00 -0.91
N PRO A 176 14.72 8.21 0.17
CA PRO A 176 16.08 7.71 0.27
C PRO A 176 16.12 6.17 0.22
N ILE A 177 16.92 5.62 -0.70
CA ILE A 177 17.23 4.19 -0.80
C ILE A 177 18.50 4.01 -1.64
N SER A 178 19.63 3.80 -0.99
CA SER A 178 20.92 3.57 -1.63
C SER A 178 21.24 2.09 -1.85
N SER A 179 20.71 1.23 -0.99
CA SER A 179 20.93 -0.20 -1.04
C SER A 179 19.81 -0.96 -0.33
N ILE A 180 19.82 -2.29 -0.46
CA ILE A 180 18.92 -3.18 0.26
C ILE A 180 19.73 -3.85 1.37
N GLY A 181 19.37 -3.54 2.61
CA GLY A 181 19.92 -4.13 3.82
C GLY A 181 19.09 -5.30 4.32
N SER A 182 19.23 -5.63 5.61
CA SER A 182 18.49 -6.72 6.24
C SER A 182 18.14 -6.38 7.69
N ILE A 183 16.95 -6.79 8.14
CA ILE A 183 16.52 -6.71 9.53
C ILE A 183 16.11 -8.10 10.04
N SER A 184 16.44 -8.39 11.31
CA SER A 184 15.88 -9.56 11.98
C SER A 184 14.46 -9.24 12.44
N PHE A 185 13.48 -9.96 11.92
CA PHE A 185 12.07 -9.76 12.23
C PHE A 185 11.36 -11.11 12.19
N LYS A 186 10.61 -11.43 13.24
CA LYS A 186 9.85 -12.71 13.35
C LYS A 186 10.71 -13.97 13.14
N ASN A 187 11.90 -13.97 13.75
CA ASN A 187 12.91 -15.04 13.70
C ASN A 187 13.51 -15.33 12.32
N GLU A 188 13.26 -14.47 11.33
CA GLU A 188 13.85 -14.54 10.00
C GLU A 188 14.58 -13.22 9.70
N ASN A 189 15.37 -13.20 8.63
CA ASN A 189 15.99 -11.99 8.11
C ASN A 189 15.24 -11.55 6.86
N TYR A 190 14.75 -10.31 6.88
CA TYR A 190 14.01 -9.74 5.75
C TYR A 190 14.74 -8.54 5.16
N PRO A 191 14.69 -8.34 3.83
CA PRO A 191 15.32 -7.19 3.21
C PRO A 191 14.61 -5.89 3.59
N ILE A 192 15.38 -4.82 3.76
CA ILE A 192 14.88 -3.47 4.07
C ILE A 192 15.59 -2.41 3.21
N PRO A 193 14.96 -1.25 2.94
CA PRO A 193 15.67 -0.16 2.28
C PRO A 193 16.69 0.45 3.23
N GLU A 194 17.87 0.79 2.72
CA GLU A 194 18.91 1.51 3.46
C GLU A 194 19.21 2.85 2.79
N PRO A 195 19.42 3.95 3.55
CA PRO A 195 19.38 4.03 5.02
C PRO A 195 17.94 4.00 5.57
N VAL A 196 17.63 3.02 6.43
CA VAL A 196 16.23 2.76 6.84
C VAL A 196 15.59 3.92 7.61
N VAL A 197 16.39 4.67 8.37
CA VAL A 197 15.91 5.83 9.13
C VAL A 197 15.49 6.96 8.19
N ASP A 198 16.33 7.28 7.20
CA ASP A 198 16.06 8.33 6.23
C ASP A 198 14.89 7.96 5.32
N HIS A 199 14.78 6.69 4.96
CA HIS A 199 13.63 6.16 4.23
C HIS A 199 12.32 6.40 4.99
N LEU A 200 12.28 6.03 6.28
CA LEU A 200 11.11 6.25 7.15
C LEU A 200 10.83 7.74 7.39
N ILE A 201 11.85 8.58 7.57
CA ILE A 201 11.68 10.05 7.71
C ILE A 201 11.13 10.65 6.42
N GLY A 202 11.65 10.23 5.26
CA GLY A 202 11.16 10.67 3.96
C GLY A 202 9.66 10.38 3.78
N ARG A 203 9.17 9.28 4.37
CA ARG A 203 7.77 8.88 4.25
C ARG A 203 6.84 9.42 5.33
N TYR A 204 7.27 9.35 6.59
CA TYR A 204 6.47 9.60 7.79
C TYR A 204 6.84 10.90 8.51
N GLY A 205 8.02 11.46 8.23
CA GLY A 205 8.60 12.63 8.89
C GLY A 205 9.43 12.26 10.13
N GLU A 206 10.12 13.26 10.69
CA GLU A 206 10.99 13.11 11.88
C GLU A 206 10.28 12.46 13.09
N GLY A 207 8.96 12.64 13.18
CA GLY A 207 8.12 12.11 14.25
C GLY A 207 7.77 10.62 14.12
N TYR A 208 8.27 9.87 13.13
CA TYR A 208 7.80 8.50 12.81
C TYR A 208 7.85 7.51 13.98
N LYS A 209 8.76 7.73 14.95
CA LYS A 209 8.90 6.92 16.17
C LYS A 209 7.74 7.11 17.17
N VAL A 210 7.00 8.21 17.08
CA VAL A 210 5.84 8.48 17.92
C VAL A 210 4.59 7.99 17.19
N LYS A 211 3.74 7.21 17.87
CA LYS A 211 2.47 6.76 17.31
C LYS A 211 1.55 7.97 17.12
N ASP A 212 1.17 8.23 15.87
CA ASP A 212 0.19 9.26 15.53
C ASP A 212 -1.07 8.61 14.92
N SER A 213 -2.16 8.59 15.68
CA SER A 213 -3.45 8.06 15.22
C SER A 213 -4.15 8.93 14.18
N ASN A 214 -3.68 10.17 13.96
CA ASN A 214 -4.21 11.09 12.97
C ASN A 214 -3.38 11.12 11.67
N TRP A 215 -2.33 10.29 11.59
CA TRP A 215 -1.48 10.21 10.43
C TRP A 215 -2.30 9.76 9.21
N SER A 216 -2.08 10.43 8.08
CA SER A 216 -2.65 10.02 6.81
C SER A 216 -1.67 10.31 5.68
N ILE A 217 -1.90 9.66 4.54
CA ILE A 217 -1.07 9.78 3.34
C ILE A 217 -0.89 11.23 2.86
N THR A 218 -1.88 12.09 3.14
CA THR A 218 -1.94 13.52 2.81
C THR A 218 -1.48 14.45 3.94
N LYS A 219 -1.16 13.91 5.12
CA LYS A 219 -0.70 14.65 6.31
C LYS A 219 0.69 14.25 6.78
N GLY A 220 1.22 13.11 6.32
CA GLY A 220 2.61 12.71 6.57
C GLY A 220 3.59 13.64 5.89
N ASN A 221 4.87 13.26 5.80
CA ASN A 221 5.87 14.08 5.12
C ASN A 221 5.43 14.35 3.67
N GLN A 222 5.33 15.63 3.29
CA GLN A 222 4.93 16.05 1.94
C GLN A 222 6.08 16.68 1.14
N ASP A 223 7.29 16.73 1.69
CA ASP A 223 8.39 17.51 1.12
C ASP A 223 8.81 17.03 -0.27
N SER A 224 8.75 15.72 -0.52
CA SER A 224 9.09 15.11 -1.81
C SER A 224 7.89 14.80 -2.71
N VAL A 225 6.67 15.14 -2.27
CA VAL A 225 5.43 14.77 -2.96
C VAL A 225 5.17 15.69 -4.15
N LYS A 226 5.05 15.10 -5.34
CA LYS A 226 4.62 15.78 -6.57
C LYS A 226 3.28 15.23 -7.04
N ILE A 227 2.31 16.10 -7.29
CA ILE A 227 1.06 15.70 -7.94
C ILE A 227 1.27 15.75 -9.46
N LEU A 228 1.02 14.63 -10.14
CA LEU A 228 1.19 14.54 -11.60
C LEU A 228 -0.16 14.82 -12.29
N SER A 229 -0.35 16.06 -12.74
CA SER A 229 -1.63 16.52 -13.32
C SER A 229 -1.95 15.94 -14.70
N ASP A 230 -0.94 15.44 -15.42
CA ASP A 230 -1.03 14.83 -16.75
C ASP A 230 -1.13 13.31 -16.71
N LYS A 231 -1.05 12.69 -15.51
CA LYS A 231 -1.11 11.25 -15.29
C LYS A 231 -2.37 10.87 -14.53
N VAL A 232 -2.81 9.62 -14.71
CA VAL A 232 -3.90 9.02 -13.94
C VAL A 232 -3.54 7.59 -13.54
N GLY A 233 -3.86 7.23 -12.30
CA GLY A 233 -3.73 5.86 -11.80
C GLY A 233 -4.95 5.05 -12.16
N VAL A 234 -4.87 4.25 -13.23
CA VAL A 234 -5.97 3.39 -13.69
C VAL A 234 -6.05 2.15 -12.81
N ILE A 235 -7.20 1.92 -12.19
CA ILE A 235 -7.41 0.84 -11.23
C ILE A 235 -8.20 -0.31 -11.85
N SER A 236 -7.73 -1.55 -11.62
CA SER A 236 -8.42 -2.78 -12.02
C SER A 236 -8.61 -3.71 -10.82
N TYR A 237 -9.71 -4.47 -10.81
CA TYR A 237 -10.03 -5.47 -9.79
C TYR A 237 -10.24 -6.85 -10.41
N TYR A 238 -9.95 -7.93 -9.68
CA TYR A 238 -9.92 -9.33 -10.16
C TYR A 238 -10.57 -10.35 -9.19
#